data_AF-W4N7K4-F1
#
_entry.id   AF-W4N7K4-F1
#
_cell.length_a   1.000
_cell.length_b   1.000
_cell.length_c   1.000
_cell.angle_alpha   90.00
_cell.angle_beta   90.00
_cell.angle_gamma   90.00
#
_symmetry.space_group_name_H-M   'P 1'
#
loop_
_entity.id
_entity.type
_entity.pdbx_description
1 polymer ?
#
loop_
_entity_poly.entity_id
_entity_poly.type
_entity_poly.pdbx_seq_one_letter_code
_entity_poly.pdbx_strand_id
1 'polypeptide(L)'
;MTLTTSAASQPLFLYSTTVSDVGTVRSNNQDSAFAGERLIAICDGMGGHAGGDTASTIAIRSLAHIERDNVQDDVKTVAHMMETSVMAAHDAIVGKAKRERRLAGMGTTVTAVALVSGYWVLAHIGDSRAYLLHDGHLIRMTSDHSYVQHLLDTGRISESEARNHPQRNVVMRVLGDFDIDPRPDIAVRKAHPADRWLLCSDGLCGVLEDSTLQEVLATCSDQEECAQRLVSMALRAGSTDNVTAVIADATLALNADAFDLPHQTPLVAGAASASLEPIADIINAPVATAPLLREGKQSPAARAAALRHGKNPDETGNEPQPEQRVAQPSTVREETGDRTNPDTGEIPVVHKNDGRISADPNDPEVAKAIRNEQIQQRKTKRAHTKRNRTIGIIVTLLVLLGLAGAAFGTYRWSQTKYYLGNDNGSVTIFQGVPTSIFGLKLSHAISATGMKTSDLPPSWQEQLQQGISFDSYSEAENHTKLIEKQLKQQQAESKKKSEGKSSPSASSSASPSASASASSSASSSPQGGDKS
;
A
#
# COMPACT_ATOMS: atom_id res chain seq x y z
N MET A 1 11.88 65.51 20.66
CA MET A 1 11.63 64.19 21.25
C MET A 1 12.11 63.14 20.27
N THR A 2 13.33 62.70 20.52
CA THR A 2 14.08 61.68 19.79
C THR A 2 13.39 60.34 19.95
N LEU A 3 12.97 59.74 18.84
CA LEU A 3 12.56 58.35 18.77
C LEU A 3 13.80 57.51 19.12
N THR A 4 13.78 56.95 20.32
CA THR A 4 14.75 55.96 20.79
C THR A 4 14.77 54.79 19.81
N THR A 5 15.94 54.57 19.23
CA THR A 5 16.32 53.40 18.43
C THR A 5 15.92 52.13 19.18
N SER A 6 14.86 51.46 18.73
CA SER A 6 14.45 50.16 19.27
C SER A 6 15.59 49.18 19.05
N ALA A 7 15.93 48.40 20.09
CA ALA A 7 16.94 47.35 20.03
C ALA A 7 16.79 46.53 18.74
N ALA A 8 17.87 46.41 17.98
CA ALA A 8 17.93 45.57 16.79
C ALA A 8 17.48 44.16 17.19
N SER A 9 16.37 43.69 16.60
CA SER A 9 15.92 42.30 16.75
C SER A 9 17.06 41.42 16.27
N GLN A 10 17.63 40.62 17.17
CA GLN A 10 18.65 39.65 16.78
C GLN A 10 18.09 38.73 15.68
N PRO A 11 18.91 38.37 14.68
CA PRO A 11 18.48 37.47 13.63
C PRO A 11 18.13 36.09 14.21
N LEU A 12 16.98 35.56 13.81
CA LEU A 12 16.54 34.21 14.12
C LEU A 12 16.97 33.27 13.00
N PHE A 13 17.41 32.07 13.38
CA PHE A 13 17.80 31.00 12.47
C PHE A 13 16.86 29.81 12.68
N LEU A 14 16.56 29.10 11.59
CA LEU A 14 15.77 27.88 11.64
C LEU A 14 16.71 26.69 11.67
N TYR A 15 16.55 25.84 12.68
CA TYR A 15 17.11 24.49 12.65
C TYR A 15 15.97 23.51 12.52
N SER A 16 16.05 22.61 11.55
CA SER A 16 14.93 21.72 11.24
C SER A 16 15.36 20.29 11.02
N THR A 17 14.44 19.36 11.19
CA THR A 17 14.67 17.95 10.89
C THR A 17 13.36 17.30 10.49
N THR A 18 13.46 16.17 9.81
CA THR A 18 12.28 15.41 9.40
C THR A 18 12.54 13.93 9.51
N VAL A 19 11.49 13.20 9.87
CA VAL A 19 11.47 11.73 9.86
C VAL A 19 10.17 11.32 9.15
N SER A 20 10.28 10.38 8.23
CA SER A 20 9.15 9.83 7.49
C SER A 20 9.25 8.32 7.43
N ASP A 21 8.13 7.64 7.68
CA ASP A 21 8.01 6.18 7.63
C ASP A 21 6.81 5.77 6.78
N VAL A 22 6.94 4.64 6.07
CA VAL A 22 5.89 4.11 5.20
C VAL A 22 4.67 3.62 6.00
N GLY A 23 4.82 3.35 7.28
CA GLY A 23 3.77 2.79 8.12
C GLY A 23 3.68 1.27 8.02
N THR A 24 2.66 0.71 8.67
CA THR A 24 2.51 -0.75 8.81
C THR A 24 1.65 -1.41 7.73
N VAL A 25 0.82 -0.62 7.03
CA VAL A 25 -0.20 -1.11 6.10
C VAL A 25 0.08 -0.73 4.66
N ARG A 26 0.58 0.48 4.40
CA ARG A 26 0.85 0.97 3.04
C ARG A 26 2.07 0.27 2.43
N SER A 27 2.05 0.09 1.11
CA SER A 27 3.16 -0.54 0.38
C SER A 27 4.25 0.43 -0.07
N ASN A 28 3.92 1.71 -0.16
CA ASN A 28 4.82 2.78 -0.58
C ASN A 28 4.56 4.03 0.25
N ASN A 29 5.59 4.86 0.40
CA ASN A 29 5.47 6.15 1.05
C ASN A 29 5.09 7.21 0.01
N GLN A 30 3.92 7.82 0.16
CA GLN A 30 3.39 8.86 -0.71
C GLN A 30 3.55 10.26 -0.07
N ASP A 31 3.93 10.33 1.20
CA ASP A 31 4.33 11.58 1.83
C ASP A 31 5.66 12.05 1.25
N SER A 32 5.86 13.36 1.22
CA SER A 32 7.16 13.99 1.00
C SER A 32 7.35 15.12 2.00
N ALA A 33 8.58 15.30 2.48
CA ALA A 33 8.90 16.42 3.36
C ALA A 33 10.24 17.06 3.02
N PHE A 34 10.37 18.33 3.38
CA PHE A 34 11.56 19.15 3.23
C PHE A 34 11.84 19.89 4.53
N ALA A 35 13.09 19.87 4.98
CA ALA A 35 13.54 20.53 6.19
C ALA A 35 14.85 21.29 5.91
N GLY A 36 14.75 22.60 5.69
CA GLY A 36 15.89 23.49 5.45
C GLY A 36 16.14 24.52 6.56
N GLU A 37 16.98 25.50 6.26
CA GLU A 37 17.36 26.65 7.10
C GLU A 37 16.37 27.82 6.98
N ARG A 38 15.49 27.81 5.97
CA ARG A 38 14.44 28.84 5.81
C ARG A 38 13.06 28.26 5.67
N LEU A 39 12.94 27.14 4.96
CA LEU A 39 11.68 26.50 4.64
C LEU A 39 11.59 25.11 5.29
N ILE A 40 10.45 24.85 5.91
CA ILE A 40 9.98 23.49 6.20
C ILE A 40 8.67 23.23 5.46
N ALA A 41 8.49 22.01 4.95
CA ALA A 41 7.28 21.62 4.24
C ALA A 41 6.98 20.13 4.40
N ILE A 42 5.69 19.81 4.40
CA ILE A 42 5.16 18.46 4.31
C ILE A 42 4.06 18.42 3.25
N CYS A 43 4.02 17.34 2.48
CA CYS A 43 3.05 17.10 1.43
C CYS A 43 2.60 15.63 1.52
N ASP A 44 1.33 15.39 1.79
CA ASP A 44 0.72 14.06 1.80
C ASP A 44 0.15 13.76 0.42
N GLY A 45 0.65 12.71 -0.23
CA GLY A 45 0.34 12.37 -1.61
C GLY A 45 -0.84 11.40 -1.73
N MET A 46 -1.86 11.79 -2.48
CA MET A 46 -3.03 10.95 -2.77
C MET A 46 -3.15 10.60 -4.26
N GLY A 47 -3.77 9.45 -4.54
CA GLY A 47 -4.11 8.99 -5.89
C GLY A 47 -3.30 7.78 -6.33
N GLY A 48 -3.93 6.60 -6.34
CA GLY A 48 -3.35 5.33 -6.80
C GLY A 48 -2.00 4.99 -6.16
N HIS A 49 -1.32 3.93 -6.62
CA HIS A 49 0.00 3.59 -6.07
C HIS A 49 1.12 4.53 -6.54
N ALA A 50 0.96 5.17 -7.71
CA ALA A 50 2.01 5.97 -8.38
C ALA A 50 1.63 7.44 -8.66
N GLY A 51 0.43 7.88 -8.24
CA GLY A 51 0.00 9.27 -8.38
C GLY A 51 0.42 10.12 -7.19
N GLY A 52 0.18 9.63 -5.97
CA GLY A 52 0.46 10.35 -4.73
C GLY A 52 1.94 10.69 -4.53
N ASP A 53 2.83 9.72 -4.72
CA ASP A 53 4.29 9.90 -4.65
C ASP A 53 4.80 10.97 -5.62
N THR A 54 4.25 10.98 -6.84
CA THR A 54 4.56 11.96 -7.87
C THR A 54 4.04 13.34 -7.50
N ALA A 55 2.81 13.44 -6.99
CA ALA A 55 2.18 14.71 -6.65
C ALA A 55 2.91 15.40 -5.49
N SER A 56 3.17 14.68 -4.39
CA SER A 56 3.89 15.23 -3.23
C SER A 56 5.32 15.65 -3.57
N THR A 57 6.01 14.87 -4.42
CA THR A 57 7.34 15.22 -4.93
C THR A 57 7.32 16.52 -5.77
N ILE A 58 6.31 16.71 -6.62
CA ILE A 58 6.18 17.94 -7.42
C ILE A 58 5.94 19.16 -6.52
N ALA A 59 5.12 19.01 -5.48
CA ALA A 59 4.85 20.09 -4.53
C ALA A 59 6.09 20.52 -3.76
N ILE A 60 6.86 19.59 -3.18
CA ILE A 60 8.12 19.91 -2.50
C ILE A 60 9.11 20.60 -3.42
N ARG A 61 9.29 20.09 -4.65
CA ARG A 61 10.19 20.72 -5.64
C ARG A 61 9.77 22.14 -5.99
N SER A 62 8.47 22.38 -6.11
CA SER A 62 7.93 23.70 -6.44
C SER A 62 8.17 24.71 -5.32
N LEU A 63 8.23 24.27 -4.06
CA LEU A 63 8.51 25.12 -2.90
C LEU A 63 10.00 25.29 -2.61
N ALA A 64 10.85 24.33 -2.99
CA ALA A 64 12.26 24.29 -2.59
C ALA A 64 13.05 25.58 -2.89
N HIS A 65 12.69 26.35 -3.91
CA HIS A 65 13.41 27.59 -4.23
C HIS A 65 13.28 28.70 -3.16
N ILE A 66 12.31 28.61 -2.25
CA ILE A 66 12.16 29.52 -1.11
C ILE A 66 13.36 29.40 -0.15
N GLU A 67 14.05 28.26 -0.16
CA GLU A 67 15.26 28.02 0.63
C GLU A 67 16.45 28.87 0.18
N ARG A 68 16.44 29.42 -1.04
CA ARG A 68 17.59 30.14 -1.59
C ARG A 68 17.92 31.42 -0.82
N ASP A 69 19.22 31.69 -0.71
CA ASP A 69 19.73 32.89 -0.04
C ASP A 69 19.43 34.23 -0.71
N ASN A 70 19.03 34.20 -1.99
CA ASN A 70 18.81 35.41 -2.79
C ASN A 70 17.38 35.94 -2.72
N VAL A 71 16.50 35.30 -1.96
CA VAL A 71 15.13 35.77 -1.78
C VAL A 71 15.20 37.05 -0.96
N GLN A 72 14.60 38.15 -1.46
CA GLN A 72 14.51 39.38 -0.70
C GLN A 72 13.83 39.09 0.64
N ASP A 73 14.45 39.50 1.75
CA ASP A 73 13.99 39.29 3.12
C ASP A 73 12.69 40.09 3.47
N ASP A 74 11.87 40.40 2.48
CA ASP A 74 10.56 41.01 2.66
C ASP A 74 9.47 39.94 2.85
N VAL A 75 8.79 40.02 3.99
CA VAL A 75 7.75 39.07 4.41
C VAL A 75 6.61 38.98 3.39
N LYS A 76 6.20 40.10 2.78
CA LYS A 76 5.10 40.11 1.80
C LYS A 76 5.52 39.41 0.51
N THR A 77 6.74 39.65 0.06
CA THR A 77 7.33 39.00 -1.10
C THR A 77 7.39 37.49 -0.90
N VAL A 78 7.83 37.01 0.26
CA VAL A 78 7.86 35.56 0.54
C VAL A 78 6.46 34.97 0.69
N ALA A 79 5.52 35.66 1.32
CA ALA A 79 4.13 35.21 1.39
C ALA A 79 3.50 35.04 -0.01
N HIS A 80 3.72 36.00 -0.90
CA HIS A 80 3.26 35.90 -2.28
C HIS A 80 4.02 34.82 -3.08
N MET A 81 5.32 34.64 -2.82
CA MET A 81 6.11 33.57 -3.39
C MET A 81 5.57 32.20 -2.95
N MET A 82 5.27 31.99 -1.67
CA MET A 82 4.67 30.74 -1.19
C MET A 82 3.32 30.46 -1.87
N GLU A 83 2.44 31.46 -1.95
CA GLU A 83 1.15 31.32 -2.63
C GLU A 83 1.32 30.93 -4.12
N THR A 84 2.15 31.67 -4.85
CA THR A 84 2.38 31.42 -6.28
C THR A 84 3.09 30.10 -6.55
N SER A 85 3.98 29.65 -5.66
CA SER A 85 4.65 28.35 -5.72
C SER A 85 3.70 27.18 -5.50
N VAL A 86 2.75 27.31 -4.57
CA VAL A 86 1.69 26.31 -4.38
C VAL A 86 0.79 26.23 -5.60
N MET A 87 0.42 27.38 -6.19
CA MET A 87 -0.36 27.43 -7.43
C MET A 87 0.41 26.83 -8.62
N ALA A 88 1.71 27.10 -8.73
CA ALA A 88 2.55 26.49 -9.76
C ALA A 88 2.66 24.96 -9.58
N ALA A 89 2.72 24.48 -8.33
CA ALA A 89 2.67 23.05 -8.03
C ALA A 89 1.34 22.43 -8.51
N HIS A 90 0.21 23.09 -8.23
CA HIS A 90 -1.10 22.67 -8.74
C HIS A 90 -1.09 22.50 -10.26
N ASP A 91 -0.67 23.54 -10.99
CA ASP A 91 -0.62 23.52 -12.46
C ASP A 91 0.29 22.41 -13.00
N ALA A 92 1.44 22.17 -12.34
CA ALA A 92 2.36 21.10 -12.70
C ALA A 92 1.75 19.71 -12.48
N ILE A 93 1.03 19.50 -11.37
CA ILE A 93 0.32 18.26 -11.04
C ILE A 93 -0.79 18.02 -12.07
N VAL A 94 -1.67 19.00 -12.29
CA VAL A 94 -2.75 18.94 -13.30
C VAL A 94 -2.19 18.64 -14.69
N GLY A 95 -1.14 19.36 -15.09
CA GLY A 95 -0.49 19.17 -16.38
C GLY A 95 0.08 17.77 -16.56
N LYS A 96 0.67 17.18 -15.50
CA LYS A 96 1.21 15.82 -15.55
C LYS A 96 0.11 14.76 -15.53
N ALA A 97 -0.95 14.94 -14.74
CA ALA A 97 -2.11 14.04 -14.69
C ALA A 97 -2.81 13.94 -16.06
N LYS A 98 -2.94 15.07 -16.76
CA LYS A 98 -3.50 15.13 -18.12
C LYS A 98 -2.64 14.42 -19.18
N ARG A 99 -1.31 14.49 -19.05
CA ARG A 99 -0.37 13.81 -19.98
C ARG A 99 -0.29 12.31 -19.75
N GLU A 100 -0.36 11.87 -18.50
CA GLU A 100 -0.20 10.47 -18.11
C GLU A 100 -1.48 9.94 -17.47
N ARG A 101 -2.36 9.27 -18.25
CA ARG A 101 -3.64 8.75 -17.75
C ARG A 101 -3.54 7.84 -16.51
N ARG A 102 -2.40 7.18 -16.30
CA ARG A 102 -2.15 6.35 -15.10
C ARG A 102 -2.05 7.16 -13.80
N LEU A 103 -1.82 8.47 -13.92
CA LEU A 103 -1.71 9.44 -12.82
C LEU A 103 -3.01 10.27 -12.68
N ALA A 104 -4.09 9.88 -13.36
CA ALA A 104 -5.38 10.56 -13.24
C ALA A 104 -5.88 10.48 -11.78
N GLY A 105 -6.37 11.61 -11.27
CA GLY A 105 -6.80 11.74 -9.88
C GLY A 105 -5.66 11.78 -8.87
N MET A 106 -4.41 12.05 -9.30
CA MET A 106 -3.34 12.35 -8.35
C MET A 106 -3.54 13.74 -7.74
N GLY A 107 -3.16 13.86 -6.48
CA GLY A 107 -3.15 15.10 -5.76
C GLY A 107 -2.28 15.04 -4.52
N THR A 108 -2.14 16.16 -3.84
CA THR A 108 -1.37 16.22 -2.60
C THR A 108 -1.84 17.38 -1.72
N THR A 109 -1.69 17.21 -0.40
CA THR A 109 -1.76 18.31 0.55
C THR A 109 -0.45 19.11 0.51
N VAL A 110 -0.48 20.34 1.03
CA VAL A 110 0.72 21.12 1.28
C VAL A 110 0.55 21.86 2.60
N THR A 111 1.49 21.67 3.51
CA THR A 111 1.65 22.53 4.69
C THR A 111 3.11 22.93 4.76
N ALA A 112 3.39 24.23 4.68
CA ALA A 112 4.73 24.78 4.64
C ALA A 112 4.86 26.01 5.53
N VAL A 113 6.00 26.15 6.20
CA VAL A 113 6.34 27.30 7.04
C VAL A 113 7.71 27.82 6.66
N ALA A 114 7.83 29.12 6.47
CA ALA A 114 9.09 29.81 6.22
C ALA A 114 9.41 30.82 7.33
N LEU A 115 10.69 30.92 7.70
CA LEU A 115 11.23 31.96 8.59
C LEU A 115 11.88 33.07 7.76
N VAL A 116 11.33 34.29 7.83
CA VAL A 116 11.84 35.44 7.06
C VAL A 116 11.79 36.69 7.91
N SER A 117 12.92 37.40 8.06
CA SER A 117 12.98 38.68 8.80
C SER A 117 12.35 38.65 10.20
N GLY A 118 12.43 37.51 10.90
CA GLY A 118 11.81 37.33 12.21
C GLY A 118 10.27 37.17 12.17
N TYR A 119 9.73 36.75 11.04
CA TYR A 119 8.32 36.38 10.87
C TYR A 119 8.19 34.96 10.34
N TRP A 120 7.19 34.26 10.84
CA TRP A 120 6.69 33.01 10.29
C TRP A 120 5.69 33.30 9.18
N VAL A 121 5.88 32.66 8.03
CA VAL A 121 4.93 32.66 6.93
C VAL A 121 4.46 31.22 6.73
N LEU A 122 3.18 30.96 6.97
CA LEU A 122 2.53 29.66 6.81
C LEU A 122 1.73 29.66 5.51
N ALA A 123 1.86 28.58 4.73
CA ALA A 123 0.99 28.24 3.62
C ALA A 123 0.38 26.85 3.84
N HIS A 124 -0.93 26.72 3.72
CA HIS A 124 -1.64 25.49 4.03
C HIS A 124 -2.78 25.17 3.06
N ILE A 125 -2.84 23.91 2.61
CA ILE A 125 -3.96 23.31 1.90
C ILE A 125 -4.01 21.80 2.16
N GLY A 126 -5.09 21.32 2.77
CA GLY A 126 -5.33 19.90 3.00
C GLY A 126 -5.66 19.63 4.46
N ASP A 127 -5.38 18.43 4.93
CA ASP A 127 -5.62 17.97 6.31
C ASP A 127 -4.33 17.62 7.07
N SER A 128 -3.16 17.82 6.46
CA SER A 128 -1.89 17.84 7.18
C SER A 128 -1.82 19.06 8.10
N ARG A 129 -1.27 18.90 9.31
CA ARG A 129 -1.37 19.94 10.35
C ARG A 129 -0.05 20.63 10.64
N ALA A 130 -0.15 21.90 11.03
CA ALA A 130 0.95 22.66 11.63
C ALA A 130 0.60 23.03 13.07
N TYR A 131 1.52 22.76 13.98
CA TYR A 131 1.45 23.15 15.38
C TYR A 131 2.65 24.02 15.74
N LEU A 132 2.42 25.06 16.54
CA LEU A 132 3.44 25.92 17.11
C LEU A 132 3.44 25.75 18.63
N LEU A 133 4.57 25.30 19.18
CA LEU A 133 4.84 25.35 20.59
C LEU A 133 5.48 26.70 20.91
N HIS A 134 4.76 27.53 21.65
CA HIS A 134 5.21 28.85 22.09
C HIS A 134 4.97 28.99 23.60
N ASP A 135 6.00 29.40 24.35
CA ASP A 135 5.96 29.51 25.82
C ASP A 135 5.38 28.26 26.51
N GLY A 136 5.74 27.07 26.02
CA GLY A 136 5.30 25.78 26.55
C GLY A 136 3.85 25.38 26.23
N HIS A 137 3.14 26.18 25.43
CA HIS A 137 1.76 25.92 25.02
C HIS A 137 1.70 25.54 23.54
N LEU A 138 1.02 24.43 23.24
CA LEU A 138 0.84 23.98 21.87
C LEU A 138 -0.38 24.67 21.25
N ILE A 139 -0.17 25.34 20.13
CA ILE A 139 -1.21 26.03 19.37
C ILE A 139 -1.30 25.39 18.00
N ARG A 140 -2.48 24.88 17.63
CA ARG A 140 -2.74 24.43 16.26
C ARG A 140 -2.91 25.64 15.34
N MET A 141 -2.13 25.69 14.27
CA MET A 141 -2.02 26.85 13.38
C MET A 141 -2.81 26.70 12.09
N THR A 142 -3.25 25.48 11.76
CA THR A 142 -4.04 25.14 10.57
C THR A 142 -5.42 24.64 10.94
N SER A 143 -6.41 24.88 10.07
CA SER A 143 -7.72 24.22 10.11
C SER A 143 -7.78 23.22 8.96
N ASP A 144 -8.17 21.97 9.23
CA ASP A 144 -8.15 20.94 8.18
C ASP A 144 -9.18 21.28 7.10
N HIS A 145 -8.78 21.21 5.84
CA HIS A 145 -9.71 21.28 4.72
C HIS A 145 -10.38 19.92 4.49
N SER A 146 -11.05 19.39 5.51
CA SER A 146 -11.72 18.09 5.47
C SER A 146 -13.23 18.22 5.66
N TYR A 147 -13.97 17.20 5.22
CA TYR A 147 -15.42 17.17 5.37
C TYR A 147 -15.85 17.18 6.84
N VAL A 148 -15.13 16.46 7.70
CA VAL A 148 -15.40 16.45 9.14
C VAL A 148 -15.13 17.80 9.81
N GLN A 149 -14.08 18.52 9.39
CA GLN A 149 -13.85 19.88 9.88
C GLN A 149 -14.98 20.82 9.47
N HIS A 150 -15.49 20.72 8.24
CA HIS A 150 -16.65 21.50 7.81
C HIS A 150 -17.91 21.23 8.66
N LEU A 151 -18.14 19.97 9.04
CA LEU A 151 -19.25 19.60 9.93
C LEU A 151 -19.07 20.16 11.34
N LEU A 152 -17.84 20.20 11.86
CA LEU A 152 -17.50 20.83 13.14
C LEU A 152 -17.76 22.34 13.09
N ASP A 153 -17.23 23.02 12.06
CA ASP A 153 -17.34 24.46 11.90
C ASP A 153 -18.81 24.92 11.75
N THR A 154 -19.66 24.06 11.19
CA THR A 154 -21.10 24.30 11.05
C THR A 154 -21.93 23.82 12.23
N GLY A 155 -21.30 23.28 13.29
CA GLY A 155 -21.96 22.80 14.51
C GLY A 155 -22.85 21.57 14.30
N ARG A 156 -22.61 20.79 13.25
CA ARG A 156 -23.41 19.59 12.91
C ARG A 156 -22.97 18.35 13.67
N ILE A 157 -21.71 18.30 14.09
CA ILE A 157 -21.12 17.22 14.89
C ILE A 157 -20.27 17.81 16.00
N SER A 158 -20.01 17.02 17.04
CA SER A 158 -19.02 17.35 18.07
C SER A 158 -17.61 16.88 17.70
N GLU A 159 -16.58 17.37 18.41
CA GLU A 159 -15.19 16.91 18.24
C GLU A 159 -15.03 15.40 18.46
N SER A 160 -15.77 14.83 19.42
CA SER A 160 -15.73 13.39 19.71
C SER A 160 -16.36 12.56 18.60
N GLU A 161 -17.42 13.08 17.96
CA GLU A 161 -18.06 12.45 16.80
C GLU A 161 -17.17 12.53 15.55
N ALA A 162 -16.48 13.66 15.34
CA ALA A 162 -15.58 13.86 14.20
C ALA A 162 -14.48 12.80 14.12
N ARG A 163 -13.87 12.43 15.25
CA ARG A 163 -12.79 11.42 15.32
C ARG A 163 -13.22 10.05 14.80
N ASN A 164 -14.47 9.67 15.06
CA ASN A 164 -15.02 8.36 14.69
C ASN A 164 -15.90 8.42 13.42
N HIS A 165 -15.92 9.55 12.73
CA HIS A 165 -16.80 9.75 11.59
C HIS A 165 -16.39 8.84 10.42
N PRO A 166 -17.35 8.18 9.72
CA PRO A 166 -17.03 7.29 8.60
C PRO A 166 -16.29 7.98 7.45
N GLN A 167 -16.53 9.28 7.27
CA GLN A 167 -15.93 10.12 6.22
C GLN A 167 -14.79 11.01 6.74
N ARG A 168 -14.09 10.62 7.82
CA ARG A 168 -13.01 11.44 8.39
C ARG A 168 -11.82 11.65 7.44
N ASN A 169 -11.59 10.71 6.52
CA ASN A 169 -10.50 10.78 5.52
C ASN A 169 -10.91 11.52 4.24
N VAL A 170 -12.05 12.22 4.22
CA VAL A 170 -12.52 12.95 3.03
C VAL A 170 -11.98 14.37 3.07
N VAL A 171 -10.99 14.66 2.22
CA VAL A 171 -10.41 15.98 2.03
C VAL A 171 -11.20 16.79 1.00
N MET A 172 -11.42 18.06 1.29
CA MET A 172 -12.24 19.00 0.52
C MET A 172 -11.41 19.99 -0.32
N ARG A 173 -10.15 20.28 0.07
CA ARG A 173 -9.21 21.11 -0.70
C ARG A 173 -7.84 20.44 -0.73
N VAL A 174 -7.35 20.15 -1.93
CA VAL A 174 -6.01 19.59 -2.20
C VAL A 174 -5.50 20.13 -3.54
N LEU A 175 -4.19 20.03 -3.78
CA LEU A 175 -3.66 20.25 -5.11
C LEU A 175 -3.92 19.02 -5.97
N GLY A 176 -4.32 19.17 -7.23
CA GLY A 176 -4.58 18.04 -8.11
C GLY A 176 -5.51 18.35 -9.26
N ASP A 177 -5.79 17.34 -10.09
CA ASP A 177 -6.74 17.40 -11.21
C ASP A 177 -8.19 17.25 -10.72
N PHE A 178 -8.56 18.06 -9.74
CA PHE A 178 -9.90 18.12 -9.14
C PHE A 178 -10.49 19.51 -9.39
N ASP A 179 -11.81 19.56 -9.61
CA ASP A 179 -12.55 20.82 -9.78
C ASP A 179 -12.87 21.46 -8.41
N ILE A 180 -11.82 21.86 -7.69
CA ILE A 180 -11.86 22.44 -6.35
C ILE A 180 -10.89 23.64 -6.28
N ASP A 181 -11.14 24.58 -5.36
CA ASP A 181 -10.29 25.77 -5.19
C ASP A 181 -8.90 25.38 -4.67
N PRO A 182 -7.82 25.58 -5.46
CA PRO A 182 -6.47 25.17 -5.08
C PRO A 182 -5.70 26.25 -4.31
N ARG A 183 -6.29 27.43 -4.09
CA ARG A 183 -5.61 28.52 -3.39
C ARG A 183 -5.23 28.08 -1.97
N PRO A 184 -3.99 28.29 -1.50
CA PRO A 184 -3.62 28.00 -0.12
C PRO A 184 -4.13 29.08 0.84
N ASP A 185 -4.27 28.70 2.10
CA ASP A 185 -4.45 29.65 3.19
C ASP A 185 -3.07 30.18 3.60
N ILE A 186 -2.91 31.51 3.63
CA ILE A 186 -1.65 32.19 3.99
C ILE A 186 -1.81 32.90 5.33
N ALA A 187 -0.89 32.66 6.26
CA ALA A 187 -0.84 33.36 7.54
C ALA A 187 0.56 33.87 7.85
N VAL A 188 0.65 35.10 8.36
CA VAL A 188 1.91 35.73 8.77
C VAL A 188 1.87 36.05 10.25
N ARG A 189 2.93 35.68 10.98
CA ARG A 189 3.04 35.93 12.42
C ARG A 189 4.45 36.30 12.80
N LYS A 190 4.60 37.06 13.90
CA LYS A 190 5.91 37.38 14.45
C LYS A 190 6.53 36.11 15.04
N ALA A 191 7.79 35.86 14.72
CA ALA A 191 8.55 34.76 15.30
C ALA A 191 9.17 35.19 16.62
N HIS A 192 9.22 34.25 17.56
CA HIS A 192 9.89 34.40 18.84
C HIS A 192 11.03 33.38 18.98
N PRO A 193 12.10 33.73 19.70
CA PRO A 193 13.12 32.77 20.08
C PRO A 193 12.51 31.56 20.80
N ALA A 194 13.02 30.37 20.53
CA ALA A 194 12.55 29.09 21.06
C ALA A 194 11.13 28.68 20.62
N ASP A 195 10.54 29.37 19.65
CA ASP A 195 9.39 28.84 18.91
C ASP A 195 9.77 27.49 18.28
N ARG A 196 8.92 26.48 18.48
CA ARG A 196 9.08 25.16 17.89
C ARG A 196 7.88 24.79 17.05
N TRP A 197 8.12 24.48 15.79
CA TRP A 197 7.11 23.99 14.85
C TRP A 197 7.11 22.47 14.79
N LEU A 198 5.90 21.91 14.68
CA LEU A 198 5.64 20.55 14.23
C LEU A 198 4.75 20.62 12.98
N LEU A 199 5.24 20.14 11.85
CA LEU A 199 4.40 19.80 10.70
C LEU A 199 4.22 18.29 10.65
N CYS A 200 3.00 17.82 10.43
CA CYS A 200 2.71 16.39 10.43
C CYS A 200 1.61 15.99 9.46
N SER A 201 1.74 14.78 8.90
CA SER A 201 0.70 14.16 8.07
C SER A 201 -0.42 13.60 8.93
N ASP A 202 -1.53 13.20 8.30
CA ASP A 202 -2.69 12.64 8.98
C ASP A 202 -2.34 11.32 9.70
N GLY A 203 -1.35 10.58 9.22
CA GLY A 203 -0.84 9.37 9.85
C GLY A 203 -0.22 9.59 11.23
N LEU A 204 0.13 10.84 11.58
CA LEU A 204 0.55 11.22 12.94
C LEU A 204 -0.61 11.85 13.73
N CYS A 205 -1.19 12.93 13.22
CA CYS A 205 -2.19 13.73 13.93
C CYS A 205 -3.60 13.11 13.95
N GLY A 206 -3.82 12.05 13.17
CA GLY A 206 -5.02 11.22 13.19
C GLY A 206 -4.99 10.15 14.29
N VAL A 207 -3.82 9.85 14.88
CA VAL A 207 -3.68 8.83 15.93
C VAL A 207 -3.19 9.38 17.27
N LEU A 208 -2.35 10.42 17.27
CA LEU A 208 -1.86 11.06 18.49
C LEU A 208 -2.74 12.25 18.88
N GLU A 209 -3.02 12.39 20.18
CA GLU A 209 -3.75 13.53 20.73
C GLU A 209 -2.85 14.74 20.93
N ASP A 210 -3.42 15.95 20.83
CA ASP A 210 -2.69 17.22 21.00
C ASP A 210 -1.96 17.31 22.36
N SER A 211 -2.50 16.72 23.44
CA SER A 211 -1.83 16.65 24.74
C SER A 211 -0.53 15.85 24.70
N THR A 212 -0.53 14.73 23.96
CA THR A 212 0.66 13.90 23.74
C THR A 212 1.68 14.62 22.87
N LEU A 213 1.22 15.33 21.83
CA LEU A 213 2.10 16.17 21.00
C LEU A 213 2.78 17.25 21.84
N GLN A 214 2.01 17.95 22.68
CA GLN A 214 2.54 19.01 23.54
C GLN A 214 3.59 18.47 24.53
N GLU A 215 3.30 17.34 25.18
CA GLU A 215 4.24 16.72 26.13
C GLU A 215 5.58 16.39 25.45
N VAL A 216 5.55 15.74 24.29
CA VAL A 216 6.77 15.34 23.58
C VAL A 216 7.54 16.57 23.09
N LEU A 217 6.86 17.54 22.48
CA LEU A 217 7.49 18.76 21.97
C LEU A 217 8.11 19.60 23.08
N ALA A 218 7.53 19.61 24.28
CA ALA A 218 8.04 20.36 25.43
C ALA A 218 9.17 19.64 26.19
N THR A 219 9.22 18.30 26.15
CA THR A 219 10.19 17.51 26.94
C THR A 219 11.44 17.10 26.17
N CYS A 220 11.33 16.84 24.87
CA CYS A 220 12.49 16.46 24.05
C CYS A 220 13.26 17.70 23.60
N SER A 221 14.50 17.89 24.05
CA SER A 221 15.30 19.05 23.61
C SER A 221 15.83 18.89 22.18
N ASP A 222 16.28 17.69 21.83
CA ASP A 222 16.84 17.37 20.51
C ASP A 222 15.73 17.23 19.46
N GLN A 223 15.87 17.91 18.32
CA GLN A 223 14.83 17.92 17.29
C GLN A 223 14.68 16.55 16.62
N GLU A 224 15.79 15.85 16.38
CA GLU A 224 15.75 14.55 15.70
C GLU A 224 15.13 13.48 16.60
N GLU A 225 15.53 13.44 17.87
CA GLU A 225 14.93 12.56 18.87
C GLU A 225 13.42 12.84 19.02
N CYS A 226 13.01 14.10 19.01
CA CYS A 226 11.61 14.49 19.04
C CYS A 226 10.85 13.93 17.83
N ALA A 227 11.35 14.13 16.61
CA ALA A 227 10.73 13.61 15.39
C ALA A 227 10.67 12.07 15.37
N GLN A 228 11.77 11.40 15.75
CA GLN A 228 11.87 9.95 15.86
C GLN A 228 10.85 9.40 16.86
N ARG A 229 10.74 10.02 18.04
CA ARG A 229 9.81 9.60 19.09
C ARG A 229 8.36 9.75 18.66
N LEU A 230 8.00 10.88 18.03
CA LEU A 230 6.65 11.13 17.53
C LEU A 230 6.23 10.08 16.48
N VAL A 231 7.08 9.82 15.48
CA VAL A 231 6.81 8.82 14.44
C VAL A 231 6.69 7.41 15.06
N SER A 232 7.62 7.04 15.96
CA SER A 232 7.55 5.77 16.69
C SER A 232 6.26 5.62 17.50
N MET A 233 5.81 6.67 18.18
CA MET A 233 4.58 6.66 18.96
C MET A 233 3.35 6.48 18.08
N ALA A 234 3.27 7.17 16.94
CA ALA A 234 2.17 7.02 15.99
C ALA A 234 2.08 5.59 15.41
N LEU A 235 3.22 4.98 15.07
CA LEU A 235 3.27 3.59 14.60
C LEU A 235 2.84 2.60 15.69
N ARG A 236 3.25 2.83 16.94
CA ARG A 236 2.83 2.00 18.10
C ARG A 236 1.36 2.17 18.45
N ALA A 237 0.80 3.35 18.24
CA ALA A 237 -0.62 3.64 18.40
C ALA A 237 -1.48 2.98 17.31
N GLY A 238 -0.86 2.37 16.30
CA GLY A 238 -1.55 1.62 15.25
C GLY A 238 -1.87 2.45 14.01
N SER A 239 -1.05 3.47 13.69
CA SER A 239 -1.20 4.21 12.43
C SER A 239 -1.19 3.28 11.21
N THR A 240 -2.20 3.44 10.38
CA THR A 240 -2.39 2.69 9.14
C THR A 240 -1.90 3.43 7.90
N ASP A 241 -1.44 4.66 8.06
CA ASP A 241 -0.99 5.51 6.95
C ASP A 241 0.53 5.72 6.96
N ASN A 242 1.01 6.44 5.95
CA ASN A 242 2.35 7.03 5.98
C ASN A 242 2.44 8.03 7.13
N VAL A 243 3.57 8.03 7.84
CA VAL A 243 3.74 8.86 9.03
C VAL A 243 4.95 9.74 8.83
N THR A 244 4.72 11.05 8.75
CA THR A 244 5.78 12.02 8.53
C THR A 244 5.66 13.16 9.55
N ALA A 245 6.79 13.52 10.14
CA ALA A 245 6.94 14.64 11.05
C ALA A 245 8.12 15.52 10.65
N VAL A 246 7.93 16.83 10.69
CA VAL A 246 8.97 17.84 10.52
C VAL A 246 8.99 18.69 11.79
N ILE A 247 10.16 18.78 12.43
CA ILE A 247 10.38 19.62 13.62
C ILE A 247 11.28 20.77 13.22
N ALA A 248 10.97 21.98 13.67
CA ALA A 248 11.87 23.11 13.48
C ALA A 248 11.86 24.09 14.64
N ASP A 249 13.04 24.58 15.00
CA ASP A 249 13.25 25.50 16.10
C ASP A 249 13.77 26.84 15.59
N ALA A 250 13.20 27.94 16.06
CA ALA A 250 13.80 29.26 15.91
C ALA A 250 14.83 29.50 17.01
N THR A 251 16.09 29.60 16.62
CA THR A 251 17.20 29.88 17.53
C THR A 251 17.78 31.26 17.28
N LEU A 252 18.36 31.86 18.31
CA LEU A 252 19.13 33.10 18.20
C LEU A 252 20.57 32.76 17.82
N ALA A 253 21.20 33.56 16.96
CA ALA A 253 22.65 33.47 16.79
C ALA A 253 23.35 33.79 18.12
N LEU A 254 24.06 32.80 18.67
CA LEU A 254 24.77 32.96 19.93
C LEU A 254 26.03 33.83 19.83
N ASN A 255 26.45 34.27 18.64
CA ASN A 255 27.42 35.37 18.41
C ASN A 255 27.37 35.80 16.93
N ALA A 256 27.12 37.09 16.65
CA ALA A 256 27.12 37.63 15.29
C ALA A 256 28.53 37.67 14.63
N ASP A 257 29.58 37.52 15.44
CA ASP A 257 31.00 37.55 15.02
C ASP A 257 31.62 36.15 14.84
N ALA A 258 30.87 35.07 15.08
CA ALA A 258 31.32 33.73 14.76
C ALA A 258 31.25 33.54 13.24
N PHE A 259 32.43 33.53 12.59
CA PHE A 259 32.61 33.51 11.14
C PHE A 259 31.98 32.32 10.39
N ASP A 260 31.42 31.34 11.11
CA ASP A 260 30.67 30.21 10.57
C ASP A 260 29.30 30.15 11.26
N LEU A 261 28.28 30.76 10.64
CA LEU A 261 26.90 30.40 10.96
C LEU A 261 26.75 28.91 10.65
N PRO A 262 26.14 28.09 11.52
CA PRO A 262 26.02 26.67 11.25
C PRO A 262 25.01 26.47 10.12
N HIS A 263 25.52 26.35 8.89
CA HIS A 263 24.73 25.91 7.75
C HIS A 263 24.35 24.45 7.96
N GLN A 264 23.05 24.19 7.93
CA GLN A 264 22.47 22.87 8.00
C GLN A 264 22.14 22.40 6.58
N THR A 265 22.74 21.29 6.15
CA THR A 265 22.32 20.62 4.91
C THR A 265 20.82 20.31 4.95
N PRO A 266 20.01 20.83 4.01
CA PRO A 266 18.58 20.54 3.99
C PRO A 266 18.29 19.04 3.84
N LEU A 267 17.29 18.57 4.58
CA LEU A 267 16.87 17.18 4.61
C LEU A 267 15.59 16.98 3.80
N VAL A 268 15.57 15.90 3.01
CA VAL A 268 14.40 15.49 2.21
C VAL A 268 13.95 14.10 2.64
N ALA A 269 12.66 13.95 2.96
CA ALA A 269 12.06 12.67 3.37
C ALA A 269 10.95 12.22 2.42
N GLY A 270 10.54 10.95 2.55
CA GLY A 270 9.42 10.39 1.81
C GLY A 270 9.70 10.15 0.33
N ALA A 271 8.69 10.25 -0.54
CA ALA A 271 8.82 10.01 -1.98
C ALA A 271 9.85 10.94 -2.64
N ALA A 272 9.91 12.21 -2.22
CA ALA A 272 10.87 13.17 -2.76
C ALA A 272 12.34 12.77 -2.54
N SER A 273 12.64 12.00 -1.48
CA SER A 273 14.01 11.57 -1.17
C SER A 273 14.59 10.56 -2.17
N ALA A 274 13.75 9.98 -3.03
CA ALA A 274 14.19 9.13 -4.15
C ALA A 274 14.87 9.92 -5.28
N SER A 275 14.74 11.25 -5.28
CA SER A 275 15.20 12.12 -6.37
C SER A 275 15.67 13.48 -5.84
N LEU A 276 16.85 13.46 -5.23
CA LEU A 276 17.45 14.60 -4.54
C LEU A 276 18.07 15.62 -5.50
N GLU A 277 18.59 15.16 -6.64
CA GLU A 277 19.38 15.96 -7.56
C GLU A 277 18.61 17.19 -8.08
N PRO A 278 17.34 17.08 -8.51
CA PRO A 278 16.58 18.25 -8.93
C PRO A 278 16.36 19.25 -7.79
N ILE A 279 16.26 18.78 -6.54
CA ILE A 279 16.11 19.66 -5.38
C ILE A 279 17.43 20.38 -5.11
N ALA A 280 18.56 19.67 -5.16
CA ALA A 280 19.90 20.26 -5.05
C ALA A 280 20.13 21.35 -6.10
N ASP A 281 19.73 21.10 -7.35
CA ASP A 281 19.80 22.07 -8.45
C ASP A 281 18.90 23.28 -8.21
N ILE A 282 17.69 23.04 -7.70
CA ILE A 282 16.76 24.12 -7.35
C ILE A 282 17.35 24.97 -6.24
N ILE A 283 17.89 24.41 -5.16
CA ILE A 283 18.42 25.24 -4.07
C ILE A 283 19.84 25.76 -4.34
N ASN A 284 20.54 25.18 -5.33
CA ASN A 284 21.96 25.42 -5.63
C ASN A 284 22.88 25.16 -4.41
N ALA A 285 22.58 24.11 -3.66
CA ALA A 285 23.25 23.69 -2.43
C ALA A 285 23.08 22.18 -2.22
N PRO A 286 23.94 21.51 -1.43
CA PRO A 286 23.79 20.09 -1.15
C PRO A 286 22.49 19.81 -0.39
N VAL A 287 21.84 18.69 -0.70
CA VAL A 287 20.71 18.16 0.06
C VAL A 287 20.97 16.73 0.47
N ALA A 288 20.43 16.32 1.60
CA ALA A 288 20.57 14.96 2.11
C ALA A 288 19.23 14.27 2.30
N THR A 289 19.21 12.94 2.26
CA THR A 289 18.05 12.18 2.73
C THR A 289 17.87 12.38 4.24
N ALA A 290 16.63 12.40 4.68
CA ALA A 290 16.28 12.37 6.10
C ALA A 290 16.82 11.10 6.81
N PRO A 291 17.09 11.18 8.13
CA PRO A 291 17.46 10.01 8.92
C PRO A 291 16.31 8.98 8.92
N LEU A 292 16.68 7.70 8.83
CA LEU A 292 15.73 6.59 8.93
C LEU A 292 15.21 6.45 10.38
N LEU A 293 14.01 5.91 10.53
CA LEU A 293 13.44 5.60 11.84
C LEU A 293 14.33 4.59 12.60
N ARG A 294 14.90 5.00 13.74
CA ARG A 294 15.87 4.22 14.52
C ARG A 294 15.26 2.92 15.06
N GLU A 295 14.02 2.98 15.53
CA GLU A 295 13.28 1.81 16.03
C GLU A 295 12.72 0.92 14.92
N GLY A 296 12.79 1.36 13.65
CA GLY A 296 12.38 0.59 12.48
C GLY A 296 13.11 -0.75 12.33
N LYS A 297 14.31 -0.89 12.90
CA LYS A 297 15.05 -2.17 12.96
C LYS A 297 14.36 -3.22 13.85
N GLN A 298 13.44 -2.83 14.72
CA GLN A 298 12.69 -3.73 15.60
C GLN A 298 11.17 -3.67 15.38
N SER A 299 10.66 -2.90 14.41
CA SER A 299 9.22 -2.85 14.17
C SER A 299 8.69 -4.25 13.81
N PRO A 300 7.50 -4.65 14.28
CA PRO A 300 6.89 -5.93 13.90
C PRO A 300 6.75 -6.08 12.37
N ALA A 301 6.51 -4.97 11.66
CA ALA A 301 6.40 -4.94 10.20
C ALA A 301 7.75 -5.20 9.50
N ALA A 302 8.84 -4.58 9.97
CA ALA A 302 10.18 -4.82 9.45
C ALA A 302 10.67 -6.24 9.74
N ARG A 303 10.39 -6.78 10.94
CA ARG A 303 10.65 -8.19 11.27
C ARG A 303 9.85 -9.14 10.39
N ALA A 304 8.57 -8.86 10.14
CA ALA A 304 7.73 -9.66 9.25
C ALA A 304 8.22 -9.62 7.79
N ALA A 305 8.69 -8.45 7.31
CA ALA A 305 9.28 -8.32 5.99
C ALA A 305 10.62 -9.09 5.87
N ALA A 306 11.50 -9.00 6.87
CA ALA A 306 12.75 -9.75 6.92
C ALA A 306 12.54 -11.27 6.93
N LEU A 307 11.55 -11.76 7.68
CA LEU A 307 11.16 -13.17 7.72
C LEU A 307 10.60 -13.66 6.38
N ARG A 308 9.82 -12.83 5.66
CA ARG A 308 9.33 -13.17 4.30
C ARG A 308 10.46 -13.30 3.29
N HIS A 309 11.57 -12.58 3.50
CA HIS A 309 12.77 -12.68 2.68
C HIS A 309 13.79 -13.73 3.18
N GLY A 310 13.43 -14.53 4.19
CA GLY A 310 14.28 -15.62 4.70
C GLY A 310 15.52 -15.14 5.47
N LYS A 311 15.52 -13.90 5.97
CA LYS A 311 16.66 -13.29 6.68
C LYS A 311 16.44 -13.41 8.19
N ASN A 312 17.40 -13.97 8.91
CA ASN A 312 17.32 -14.10 10.37
C ASN A 312 17.35 -12.71 11.04
N PRO A 313 16.43 -12.41 11.99
CA PRO A 313 16.39 -11.12 12.69
C PRO A 313 17.64 -10.82 13.52
N ASP A 314 18.37 -11.86 13.96
CA ASP A 314 19.53 -11.73 14.85
C ASP A 314 20.87 -11.64 14.10
N GLU A 315 20.89 -11.77 12.77
CA GLU A 315 22.11 -11.65 11.94
C GLU A 315 22.34 -10.23 11.39
N THR A 316 21.48 -9.25 11.70
CA THR A 316 21.57 -7.87 11.16
C THR A 316 22.61 -6.99 11.84
N GLY A 317 23.56 -7.55 12.59
CA GLY A 317 24.64 -6.81 13.23
C GLY A 317 25.69 -6.24 12.26
N ASN A 318 25.70 -6.69 10.99
CA ASN A 318 26.81 -6.43 10.05
C ASN A 318 26.37 -6.10 8.61
N GLU A 319 25.13 -5.66 8.38
CA GLU A 319 24.80 -5.04 7.09
C GLU A 319 25.15 -3.55 7.12
N PRO A 320 25.82 -3.00 6.08
CA PRO A 320 26.09 -1.57 6.01
C PRO A 320 24.75 -0.83 6.14
N GLN A 321 24.67 0.06 7.12
CA GLN A 321 23.51 0.95 7.27
C GLN A 321 23.28 1.63 5.91
N PRO A 322 22.03 1.82 5.46
CA PRO A 322 21.79 2.69 4.32
C PRO A 322 22.36 4.07 4.69
N GLU A 323 23.51 4.40 4.13
CA GLU A 323 24.17 5.67 4.40
C GLU A 323 23.25 6.81 3.96
N GLN A 324 23.20 7.87 4.77
CA GLN A 324 22.48 9.07 4.42
C GLN A 324 23.00 9.58 3.07
N ARG A 325 22.15 9.60 2.05
CA ARG A 325 22.58 9.96 0.70
C ARG A 325 22.58 11.46 0.57
N VAL A 326 23.69 12.02 0.10
CA VAL A 326 23.84 13.45 -0.18
C VAL A 326 23.89 13.65 -1.69
N ALA A 327 23.12 14.60 -2.21
CA ALA A 327 23.19 15.02 -3.60
C ALA A 327 23.77 16.44 -3.68
N GLN A 328 24.79 16.60 -4.51
CA GLN A 328 25.39 17.89 -4.84
C GLN A 328 24.67 18.53 -6.04
N PRO A 329 24.64 19.87 -6.12
CA PRO A 329 24.12 20.56 -7.31
C PRO A 329 24.94 20.21 -8.55
N SER A 330 24.30 20.31 -9.71
CA SER A 330 24.86 19.96 -11.03
C SER A 330 26.15 20.70 -11.36
N THR A 331 26.27 21.97 -10.98
CA THR A 331 27.48 22.78 -11.14
C THR A 331 28.70 22.14 -10.46
N VAL A 332 28.56 21.73 -9.19
CA VAL A 332 29.61 21.04 -8.43
C VAL A 332 29.88 19.66 -9.02
N ARG A 333 28.83 18.95 -9.44
CA ARG A 333 28.94 17.63 -10.06
C ARG A 333 29.71 17.66 -11.38
N GLU A 334 29.56 18.74 -12.16
CA GLU A 334 30.31 18.99 -13.39
C GLU A 334 31.79 19.25 -13.12
N GLU A 335 32.11 20.08 -12.12
CA GLU A 335 33.51 20.33 -11.72
C GLU A 335 34.20 19.07 -11.21
N THR A 336 33.47 18.21 -10.49
CA THR A 336 34.00 16.97 -9.89
C THR A 336 34.04 15.80 -10.88
N GLY A 337 33.45 15.95 -12.08
CA GLY A 337 33.40 14.91 -13.11
C GLY A 337 32.41 13.78 -12.83
N ASP A 338 31.54 13.91 -11.83
CA ASP A 338 30.65 12.85 -11.35
C ASP A 338 29.28 12.87 -12.06
N ARG A 339 29.26 12.98 -13.39
CA ARG A 339 28.00 12.89 -14.14
C ARG A 339 27.54 11.43 -14.23
N THR A 340 26.51 11.08 -13.46
CA THR A 340 25.49 10.15 -13.98
C THR A 340 24.57 10.96 -14.91
N ASN A 341 24.75 10.77 -16.21
CA ASN A 341 24.10 11.54 -17.27
C ASN A 341 22.57 11.59 -17.08
N PRO A 342 21.95 12.75 -16.81
CA PRO A 342 20.50 12.85 -16.78
C PRO A 342 19.93 12.74 -18.20
N ASP A 343 18.83 12.00 -18.33
CA ASP A 343 18.10 11.71 -19.58
C ASP A 343 17.32 12.95 -20.07
N THR A 344 17.99 14.10 -20.22
CA THR A 344 17.39 15.39 -20.63
C THR A 344 17.64 15.77 -22.09
N GLY A 345 18.42 14.98 -22.85
CA GLY A 345 18.61 15.20 -24.28
C GLY A 345 19.43 16.46 -24.63
N GLU A 346 20.27 16.93 -23.72
CA GLU A 346 21.22 18.02 -23.98
C GLU A 346 22.34 17.58 -24.93
N ILE A 347 22.86 18.53 -25.72
CA ILE A 347 23.92 18.28 -26.71
C ILE A 347 25.23 17.95 -25.96
N PRO A 348 25.87 16.81 -26.23
CA PRO A 348 27.08 16.40 -25.53
C PRO A 348 28.23 17.36 -25.82
N VAL A 349 28.83 17.87 -24.75
CA VAL A 349 29.98 18.76 -24.81
C VAL A 349 31.25 17.94 -25.12
N VAL A 350 31.86 18.18 -26.28
CA VAL A 350 33.05 17.44 -26.71
C VAL A 350 34.31 18.27 -26.46
N HIS A 351 35.25 17.67 -25.73
CA HIS A 351 36.60 18.21 -25.56
C HIS A 351 37.45 17.77 -26.75
N LYS A 352 37.90 18.73 -27.54
CA LYS A 352 38.75 18.48 -28.71
C LYS A 352 40.20 18.23 -28.29
N ASN A 353 40.94 17.53 -29.14
CA ASN A 353 42.38 17.29 -28.94
C ASN A 353 43.21 18.60 -28.86
N ASP A 354 42.67 19.70 -29.42
CA ASP A 354 43.28 21.04 -29.37
C ASP A 354 42.94 21.81 -28.07
N GLY A 355 42.30 21.18 -27.08
CA GLY A 355 41.91 21.78 -25.80
C GLY A 355 40.67 22.68 -25.86
N ARG A 356 40.05 22.84 -27.02
CA ARG A 356 38.79 23.59 -27.19
C ARG A 356 37.59 22.74 -26.81
N ILE A 357 36.63 23.38 -26.14
CA ILE A 357 35.35 22.77 -25.75
C ILE A 357 34.30 23.26 -26.75
N SER A 358 33.56 22.33 -27.36
CA SER A 358 32.50 22.67 -28.33
C SER A 358 31.19 21.97 -27.96
N ALA A 359 30.11 22.75 -27.96
CA ALA A 359 28.73 22.29 -27.83
C ALA A 359 27.89 22.64 -29.07
N ASP A 360 28.54 23.11 -30.15
CA ASP A 360 27.86 23.50 -31.38
C ASP A 360 27.38 22.25 -32.14
N PRO A 361 26.08 22.09 -32.42
CA PRO A 361 25.56 20.94 -33.17
C PRO A 361 26.05 20.87 -34.63
N ASN A 362 26.59 21.96 -35.20
CA ASN A 362 27.22 21.94 -36.53
C ASN A 362 28.69 21.48 -36.51
N ASP A 363 29.26 21.22 -35.33
CA ASP A 363 30.61 20.71 -35.18
C ASP A 363 30.69 19.20 -35.51
N PRO A 364 31.60 18.75 -36.39
CA PRO A 364 31.68 17.34 -36.80
C PRO A 364 32.00 16.36 -35.67
N GLU A 365 32.65 16.80 -34.59
CA GLU A 365 32.97 15.94 -33.44
C GLU A 365 31.79 15.80 -32.48
N VAL A 366 31.05 16.89 -32.26
CA VAL A 366 29.81 16.90 -31.48
C VAL A 366 28.72 16.09 -32.19
N ALA A 367 28.59 16.23 -33.51
CA ALA A 367 27.65 15.44 -34.31
C ALA A 367 27.94 13.93 -34.26
N LYS A 368 29.22 13.53 -34.20
CA LYS A 368 29.62 12.14 -33.99
C LYS A 368 29.29 11.64 -32.59
N ALA A 369 29.50 12.47 -31.56
CA ALA A 369 29.15 12.14 -30.18
C ALA A 369 27.64 11.91 -30.02
N ILE A 370 26.81 12.82 -30.55
CA ILE A 370 25.33 12.67 -30.57
C ILE A 370 24.94 11.35 -31.24
N ARG A 371 25.53 11.03 -32.41
CA ARG A 371 25.20 9.82 -33.16
C ARG A 371 25.59 8.55 -32.40
N ASN A 372 26.73 8.55 -31.74
CA ASN A 372 27.21 7.42 -30.94
C ASN A 372 26.35 7.22 -29.68
N GLU A 373 25.95 8.29 -29.01
CA GLU A 373 25.06 8.25 -27.85
C GLU A 373 23.67 7.73 -28.24
N GLN A 374 23.10 8.20 -29.36
CA GLN A 374 21.84 7.66 -29.89
C GLN A 374 21.92 6.16 -30.24
N ILE A 375 23.06 5.70 -30.78
CA ILE A 375 23.29 4.28 -31.06
C ILE A 375 23.37 3.48 -29.75
N GLN A 376 24.04 4.00 -28.73
CA GLN A 376 24.15 3.36 -27.42
C GLN A 376 22.80 3.32 -26.70
N GLN A 377 22.04 4.41 -26.68
CA GLN A 377 20.68 4.45 -26.13
C GLN A 377 19.75 3.47 -26.86
N ARG A 378 19.86 3.34 -28.19
CA ARG A 378 19.09 2.33 -28.95
C ARG A 378 19.52 0.91 -28.59
N LYS A 379 20.80 0.66 -28.33
CA LYS A 379 21.31 -0.66 -27.90
C LYS A 379 20.86 -1.00 -26.48
N THR A 380 20.93 -0.06 -25.53
CA THR A 380 20.51 -0.28 -24.13
C THR A 380 19.00 -0.46 -24.02
N LYS A 381 18.19 0.38 -24.69
CA LYS A 381 16.72 0.22 -24.75
C LYS A 381 16.33 -1.13 -25.38
N ARG A 382 17.00 -1.56 -26.46
CA ARG A 382 16.77 -2.89 -27.09
C ARG A 382 17.21 -4.06 -26.22
N ALA A 383 18.29 -3.92 -25.46
CA ALA A 383 18.76 -4.95 -24.54
C ALA A 383 17.80 -5.13 -23.36
N HIS A 384 17.32 -4.02 -22.77
CA HIS A 384 16.40 -4.04 -21.64
C HIS A 384 15.01 -4.62 -22.03
N THR A 385 14.47 -4.25 -23.19
CA THR A 385 13.20 -4.84 -23.68
C THR A 385 13.33 -6.31 -24.03
N LYS A 386 14.46 -6.77 -24.60
CA LYS A 386 14.69 -8.20 -24.86
C LYS A 386 14.80 -8.99 -23.56
N ARG A 387 15.52 -8.48 -22.56
CA ARG A 387 15.72 -9.15 -21.26
C ARG A 387 14.42 -9.32 -20.47
N ASN A 388 13.58 -8.28 -20.42
CA ASN A 388 12.30 -8.37 -19.72
C ASN A 388 11.32 -9.30 -20.45
N ARG A 389 11.38 -9.36 -21.78
CA ARG A 389 10.55 -10.28 -22.57
C ARG A 389 10.98 -11.74 -22.39
N THR A 390 12.29 -12.02 -22.31
CA THR A 390 12.79 -13.36 -22.00
C THR A 390 12.47 -13.80 -20.57
N ILE A 391 12.57 -12.90 -19.58
CA ILE A 391 12.20 -13.20 -18.20
C ILE A 391 10.71 -13.52 -18.10
N GLY A 392 9.85 -12.73 -18.76
CA GLY A 392 8.41 -13.01 -18.81
C GLY A 392 8.09 -14.38 -19.41
N ILE A 393 8.75 -14.78 -20.50
CA ILE A 393 8.56 -16.10 -21.13
C ILE A 393 8.98 -17.22 -20.16
N ILE A 394 10.12 -17.07 -19.47
CA ILE A 394 10.61 -18.08 -18.50
C ILE A 394 9.66 -18.23 -17.32
N VAL A 395 9.19 -17.13 -16.74
CA VAL A 395 8.22 -17.16 -15.63
C VAL A 395 6.92 -17.84 -16.07
N THR A 396 6.41 -17.52 -17.27
CA THR A 396 5.19 -18.14 -17.79
C THR A 396 5.36 -19.65 -18.01
N LEU A 397 6.53 -20.08 -18.53
CA LEU A 397 6.88 -21.49 -18.66
C LEU A 397 6.96 -22.20 -17.30
N LEU A 398 7.57 -21.57 -16.29
CA LEU A 398 7.66 -22.14 -14.94
C LEU A 398 6.28 -22.30 -14.29
N VAL A 399 5.38 -21.33 -14.46
CA VAL A 399 4.00 -21.43 -13.97
C VAL A 399 3.25 -22.57 -14.66
N LEU A 400 3.36 -22.68 -15.99
CA LEU A 400 2.76 -23.78 -16.74
C LEU A 400 3.32 -25.14 -16.32
N LEU A 401 4.61 -25.23 -16.05
CA LEU A 401 5.27 -26.46 -15.60
C LEU A 401 4.84 -26.84 -14.17
N GLY A 402 4.67 -25.85 -13.29
CA GLY A 402 4.09 -26.04 -11.96
C GLY A 402 2.65 -26.55 -12.01
N LEU A 403 1.81 -25.96 -12.87
CA LEU A 403 0.43 -26.41 -13.09
C LEU A 403 0.38 -27.83 -13.68
N ALA A 404 1.24 -28.15 -14.64
CA ALA A 404 1.36 -29.49 -15.20
C ALA A 404 1.82 -30.51 -14.15
N GLY A 405 2.76 -30.13 -13.28
CA GLY A 405 3.21 -30.95 -12.16
C GLY A 405 2.10 -31.22 -11.14
N ALA A 406 1.30 -30.21 -10.80
CA ALA A 406 0.14 -30.37 -9.91
C ALA A 406 -0.95 -31.25 -10.55
N ALA A 407 -1.23 -31.07 -11.85
CA ALA A 407 -2.16 -31.91 -12.60
C ALA A 407 -1.68 -33.37 -12.68
N PHE A 408 -0.37 -33.59 -12.87
CA PHE A 408 0.21 -34.93 -12.88
C PHE A 408 0.18 -35.59 -11.50
N GLY A 409 0.46 -34.83 -10.43
CA GLY A 409 0.37 -35.30 -9.05
C GLY A 409 -1.06 -35.72 -8.67
N THR A 410 -2.05 -34.91 -9.02
CA THR A 410 -3.47 -35.21 -8.80
C THR A 410 -3.95 -36.40 -9.64
N TYR A 411 -3.53 -36.49 -10.90
CA TYR A 411 -3.80 -37.65 -11.74
C TYR A 411 -3.21 -38.94 -11.16
N ARG A 412 -1.92 -38.94 -10.79
CA ARG A 412 -1.25 -40.11 -10.22
C ARG A 412 -1.87 -40.55 -8.90
N TRP A 413 -2.26 -39.60 -8.04
CA TRP A 413 -3.01 -39.90 -6.82
C TRP A 413 -4.36 -40.54 -7.12
N SER A 414 -5.12 -40.02 -8.10
CA SER A 414 -6.41 -40.59 -8.47
C SER A 414 -6.32 -42.06 -8.91
N GLN A 415 -5.24 -42.45 -9.60
CA GLN A 415 -5.02 -43.84 -10.05
C GLN A 415 -4.72 -44.83 -8.91
N THR A 416 -4.52 -44.35 -7.68
CA THR A 416 -4.37 -45.21 -6.49
C THR A 416 -5.70 -45.62 -5.86
N LYS A 417 -6.82 -45.05 -6.31
CA LYS A 417 -8.16 -45.30 -5.76
C LYS A 417 -8.97 -46.19 -6.68
N TYR A 418 -9.94 -46.90 -6.10
CA TYR A 418 -10.88 -47.76 -6.81
C TYR A 418 -12.30 -47.35 -6.44
N TYR A 419 -13.27 -47.50 -7.32
CA TYR A 419 -14.67 -47.32 -6.94
C TYR A 419 -15.61 -48.29 -7.65
N LEU A 420 -16.76 -48.54 -7.04
CA LEU A 420 -17.86 -49.27 -7.64
C LEU A 420 -18.83 -48.30 -8.30
N GLY A 421 -19.13 -48.54 -9.58
CA GLY A 421 -20.09 -47.76 -10.35
C GLY A 421 -20.98 -48.63 -11.23
N ASN A 422 -22.03 -48.03 -11.79
CA ASN A 422 -22.88 -48.67 -12.80
C ASN A 422 -22.31 -48.41 -14.21
N ASP A 423 -22.04 -49.49 -14.95
CA ASP A 423 -21.70 -49.43 -16.38
C ASP A 423 -22.66 -50.33 -17.16
N ASN A 424 -23.44 -49.74 -18.07
CA ASN A 424 -24.40 -50.46 -18.93
C ASN A 424 -25.36 -51.42 -18.19
N GLY A 425 -25.73 -51.10 -16.95
CA GLY A 425 -26.67 -51.90 -16.15
C GLY A 425 -26.02 -53.04 -15.36
N SER A 426 -24.70 -53.09 -15.30
CA SER A 426 -23.92 -54.02 -14.46
C SER A 426 -23.05 -53.25 -13.46
N VAL A 427 -22.86 -53.82 -12.27
CA VAL A 427 -21.94 -53.25 -11.28
C VAL A 427 -20.50 -53.52 -11.73
N THR A 428 -19.70 -52.48 -11.89
CA THR A 428 -18.33 -52.56 -12.41
C THR A 428 -17.36 -51.87 -11.45
N ILE A 429 -16.19 -52.47 -11.27
CA ILE A 429 -15.08 -51.89 -10.49
C ILE A 429 -14.23 -51.05 -11.44
N PHE A 430 -14.10 -49.76 -11.10
CA PHE A 430 -13.30 -48.79 -11.81
C PHE A 430 -12.02 -48.46 -11.03
N GLN A 431 -10.90 -48.26 -11.73
CA GLN A 431 -9.72 -47.60 -11.16
C GLN A 431 -9.82 -46.09 -11.41
N GLY A 432 -9.64 -45.28 -10.37
CA GLY A 432 -9.72 -43.82 -10.45
C GLY A 432 -10.73 -43.22 -9.47
N VAL A 433 -11.12 -41.98 -9.73
CA VAL A 433 -12.15 -41.25 -8.98
C VAL A 433 -13.42 -41.08 -9.83
N PRO A 434 -14.63 -41.08 -9.24
CA PRO A 434 -15.91 -40.96 -9.95
C PRO A 434 -16.21 -39.51 -10.43
N THR A 435 -15.20 -38.79 -10.91
CA THR A 435 -15.31 -37.39 -11.35
C THR A 435 -14.75 -37.21 -12.75
N SER A 436 -15.46 -36.45 -13.58
CA SER A 436 -14.99 -36.02 -14.90
C SER A 436 -14.48 -34.59 -14.85
N ILE A 437 -13.28 -34.35 -15.36
CA ILE A 437 -12.69 -33.01 -15.47
C ILE A 437 -12.54 -32.70 -16.97
N PHE A 438 -13.15 -31.60 -17.44
CA PHE A 438 -13.17 -31.20 -18.86
C PHE A 438 -13.64 -32.31 -19.84
N GLY A 439 -14.62 -33.12 -19.44
CA GLY A 439 -15.20 -34.18 -20.28
C GLY A 439 -14.37 -35.46 -20.40
N LEU A 440 -13.18 -35.52 -19.79
CA LEU A 440 -12.36 -36.73 -19.71
C LEU A 440 -12.70 -37.50 -18.43
N LYS A 441 -13.05 -38.78 -18.58
CA LYS A 441 -13.22 -39.69 -17.44
C LYS A 441 -11.84 -40.02 -16.87
N LEU A 442 -11.61 -39.70 -15.60
CA LEU A 442 -10.36 -40.02 -14.89
C LEU A 442 -10.32 -41.45 -14.36
N SER A 443 -11.22 -42.30 -14.85
CA SER A 443 -11.37 -43.68 -14.43
C SER A 443 -11.58 -44.63 -15.58
N HIS A 444 -11.07 -45.84 -15.45
CA HIS A 444 -11.25 -46.93 -16.42
C HIS A 444 -11.79 -48.18 -15.72
N ALA A 445 -12.62 -48.95 -16.41
CA ALA A 445 -13.19 -50.19 -15.88
C ALA A 445 -12.12 -51.29 -15.88
N ILE A 446 -11.91 -51.95 -14.73
CA ILE A 446 -10.97 -53.07 -14.60
C ILE A 446 -11.71 -54.41 -14.62
N SER A 447 -12.87 -54.49 -13.94
CA SER A 447 -13.59 -55.75 -13.78
C SER A 447 -15.09 -55.53 -13.69
N ALA A 448 -15.84 -56.12 -14.62
CA ALA A 448 -17.29 -56.14 -14.59
C ALA A 448 -17.74 -57.29 -13.67
N THR A 449 -18.53 -56.98 -12.64
CA THR A 449 -19.16 -58.02 -11.83
C THR A 449 -20.41 -58.52 -12.54
N GLY A 450 -20.73 -59.82 -12.42
CA GLY A 450 -21.91 -60.41 -13.06
C GLY A 450 -23.27 -60.00 -12.45
N MET A 451 -23.30 -58.94 -11.63
CA MET A 451 -24.49 -58.45 -10.93
C MET A 451 -25.17 -57.34 -11.73
N LYS A 452 -26.46 -57.52 -12.04
CA LYS A 452 -27.27 -56.47 -12.68
C LYS A 452 -27.68 -55.40 -11.67
N THR A 453 -27.55 -54.14 -12.05
CA THR A 453 -27.95 -52.99 -11.22
C THR A 453 -29.45 -53.00 -10.91
N SER A 454 -30.27 -53.58 -11.79
CA SER A 454 -31.73 -53.73 -11.60
C SER A 454 -32.12 -54.61 -10.42
N ASP A 455 -31.24 -55.52 -10.01
CA ASP A 455 -31.55 -56.53 -8.99
C ASP A 455 -31.19 -56.01 -7.58
N LEU A 456 -30.54 -54.84 -7.51
CA LEU A 456 -30.12 -54.19 -6.27
C LEU A 456 -31.23 -53.29 -5.69
N PRO A 457 -31.33 -53.16 -4.35
CA PRO A 457 -32.28 -52.23 -3.72
C PRO A 457 -32.07 -50.77 -4.17
N PRO A 458 -33.12 -49.93 -4.17
CA PRO A 458 -33.04 -48.54 -4.65
C PRO A 458 -31.95 -47.69 -3.99
N SER A 459 -31.68 -47.91 -2.69
CA SER A 459 -30.62 -47.22 -1.96
C SER A 459 -29.22 -47.53 -2.50
N TRP A 460 -28.99 -48.76 -2.97
CA TRP A 460 -27.72 -49.17 -3.57
C TRP A 460 -27.57 -48.65 -4.99
N GLN A 461 -28.67 -48.55 -5.74
CA GLN A 461 -28.66 -47.95 -7.08
C GLN A 461 -28.22 -46.48 -7.01
N GLU A 462 -28.70 -45.73 -6.01
CA GLU A 462 -28.34 -44.33 -5.80
C GLU A 462 -26.87 -44.18 -5.33
N GLN A 463 -26.40 -45.05 -4.43
CA GLN A 463 -24.99 -45.06 -4.01
C GLN A 463 -24.02 -45.45 -5.13
N LEU A 464 -24.42 -46.38 -6.01
CA LEU A 464 -23.63 -46.76 -7.20
C LEU A 464 -23.61 -45.67 -8.28
N GLN A 465 -24.60 -44.78 -8.31
CA GLN A 465 -24.57 -43.59 -9.17
C GLN A 465 -23.59 -42.54 -8.64
N GLN A 466 -23.44 -42.41 -7.32
CA GLN A 466 -22.49 -41.50 -6.69
C GLN A 466 -21.04 -42.05 -6.68
N GLY A 467 -20.89 -43.37 -6.78
CA GLY A 467 -19.60 -44.06 -6.81
C GLY A 467 -19.08 -44.34 -5.40
N ILE A 468 -18.98 -45.62 -5.04
CA ILE A 468 -18.48 -46.02 -3.71
C ILE A 468 -16.97 -46.23 -3.81
N SER A 469 -16.17 -45.36 -3.18
CA SER A 469 -14.71 -45.38 -3.27
C SER A 469 -14.03 -46.27 -2.23
N PHE A 470 -12.93 -46.92 -2.61
CA PHE A 470 -12.10 -47.81 -1.81
C PHE A 470 -10.61 -47.53 -2.03
N ASP A 471 -9.78 -47.88 -1.06
CA ASP A 471 -8.34 -47.63 -1.09
C ASP A 471 -7.57 -48.77 -1.77
N SER A 472 -8.20 -49.91 -2.02
CA SER A 472 -7.59 -51.07 -2.69
C SER A 472 -8.59 -51.91 -3.50
N TYR A 473 -8.08 -52.63 -4.48
CA TYR A 473 -8.89 -53.54 -5.32
C TYR A 473 -9.48 -54.70 -4.52
N SER A 474 -8.72 -55.27 -3.58
CA SER A 474 -9.17 -56.39 -2.74
C SER A 474 -10.33 -55.98 -1.82
N GLU A 475 -10.33 -54.74 -1.34
CA GLU A 475 -11.42 -54.20 -0.53
C GLU A 475 -12.69 -54.01 -1.36
N ALA A 476 -12.56 -53.46 -2.57
CA ALA A 476 -13.67 -53.35 -3.52
C ALA A 476 -14.25 -54.74 -3.88
N GLU A 477 -13.39 -55.75 -4.10
CA GLU A 477 -13.81 -57.12 -4.40
C GLU A 477 -14.46 -57.83 -3.21
N ASN A 478 -13.95 -57.61 -1.99
CA ASN A 478 -14.59 -58.16 -0.78
C ASN A 478 -15.96 -57.53 -0.54
N HIS A 479 -16.10 -56.25 -0.84
CA HIS A 479 -17.37 -55.54 -0.73
C HIS A 479 -18.39 -56.02 -1.76
N THR A 480 -17.96 -56.32 -3.00
CA THR A 480 -18.86 -56.88 -4.02
C THR A 480 -19.36 -58.27 -3.63
N LYS A 481 -18.48 -59.13 -3.07
CA LYS A 481 -18.84 -60.45 -2.54
C LYS A 481 -19.82 -60.37 -1.37
N LEU A 482 -19.69 -59.35 -0.51
CA LEU A 482 -20.60 -59.12 0.61
C LEU A 482 -22.01 -58.75 0.12
N ILE A 483 -22.07 -57.84 -0.87
CA ILE A 483 -23.32 -57.45 -1.54
C ILE A 483 -23.98 -58.66 -2.21
N GLU A 484 -23.21 -59.48 -2.93
CA GLU A 484 -23.72 -60.68 -3.59
C GLU A 484 -24.28 -61.70 -2.58
N LYS A 485 -23.62 -61.86 -1.43
CA LYS A 485 -24.08 -62.75 -0.35
C LYS A 485 -25.38 -62.26 0.28
N GLN A 486 -25.52 -60.95 0.50
CA GLN A 486 -26.75 -60.35 1.03
C GLN A 486 -27.92 -60.46 0.05
N LEU A 487 -27.67 -60.24 -1.25
CA LEU A 487 -28.65 -60.45 -2.32
C LEU A 487 -29.15 -61.90 -2.37
N LYS A 488 -28.23 -62.87 -2.31
CA LYS A 488 -28.58 -64.30 -2.27
C LYS A 488 -29.41 -64.67 -1.04
N GLN A 489 -29.11 -64.09 0.12
CA GLN A 489 -29.90 -64.30 1.35
C GLN A 489 -31.31 -63.71 1.23
N GLN A 490 -31.45 -62.48 0.73
CA GLN A 490 -32.77 -61.86 0.49
C GLN A 490 -33.59 -62.60 -0.58
N GLN A 491 -32.95 -63.12 -1.62
CA GLN A 491 -33.60 -63.95 -2.63
C GLN A 491 -34.03 -65.32 -2.07
N ALA A 492 -33.24 -65.92 -1.16
CA ALA A 492 -33.61 -67.16 -0.48
C ALA A 492 -34.76 -66.95 0.53
N GLU A 493 -34.78 -65.83 1.24
CA GLU A 493 -35.86 -65.45 2.16
C GLU A 493 -37.17 -65.12 1.41
N SER A 494 -37.10 -64.43 0.28
CA SER A 494 -38.27 -64.15 -0.57
C SER A 494 -38.80 -65.40 -1.28
N LYS A 495 -37.93 -66.37 -1.65
CA LYS A 495 -38.36 -67.71 -2.09
C LYS A 495 -39.04 -68.51 -0.98
N LYS A 496 -38.51 -68.50 0.26
CA LYS A 496 -39.18 -69.12 1.42
C LYS A 496 -40.54 -68.48 1.75
N LYS A 497 -40.69 -67.16 1.52
CA LYS A 497 -41.97 -66.45 1.71
C LYS A 497 -43.00 -66.73 0.63
N SER A 498 -42.58 -67.14 -0.57
CA SER A 498 -43.47 -67.48 -1.70
C SER A 498 -43.87 -68.95 -1.72
N GLU A 499 -43.08 -69.87 -1.17
CA GLU A 499 -43.46 -71.29 -1.00
C GLU A 499 -44.42 -71.55 0.19
N GLY A 500 -44.54 -70.62 1.13
CA GLY A 500 -45.41 -70.74 2.31
C GLY A 500 -46.88 -70.35 2.12
N LYS A 501 -47.35 -70.07 0.89
CA LYS A 501 -48.71 -69.55 0.65
C LYS A 501 -49.41 -70.23 -0.53
N SER A 502 -49.68 -71.54 -0.40
CA SER A 502 -50.68 -72.22 -1.26
C SER A 502 -51.41 -73.37 -0.54
N SER A 503 -52.64 -73.08 -0.05
CA SER A 503 -53.74 -74.06 0.09
C SER A 503 -55.04 -73.30 0.37
N PRO A 504 -56.12 -73.51 -0.43
CA PRO A 504 -57.43 -72.95 -0.14
C PRO A 504 -58.49 -74.02 0.23
N SER A 505 -59.43 -73.57 1.09
CA SER A 505 -60.88 -73.88 1.13
C SER A 505 -61.37 -75.24 1.66
N ALA A 506 -62.21 -75.25 2.72
CA ALA A 506 -63.67 -75.04 2.63
C ALA A 506 -64.44 -75.35 3.94
N SER A 507 -65.41 -74.47 4.29
CA SER A 507 -66.65 -74.68 5.08
C SER A 507 -66.54 -75.12 6.56
N SER A 508 -67.33 -74.67 7.55
CA SER A 508 -68.73 -74.21 7.60
C SER A 508 -69.07 -73.56 8.97
N SER A 509 -70.13 -72.72 8.96
CA SER A 509 -71.12 -72.42 10.02
C SER A 509 -70.71 -71.91 11.41
N ALA A 510 -71.13 -70.67 11.76
CA ALA A 510 -72.26 -70.35 12.66
C ALA A 510 -72.10 -68.95 13.33
N SER A 511 -73.18 -68.15 13.26
CA SER A 511 -73.50 -66.86 13.91
C SER A 511 -73.49 -66.88 15.46
N PRO A 512 -73.86 -65.81 16.22
CA PRO A 512 -73.80 -64.33 16.01
C PRO A 512 -73.28 -63.56 17.26
N SER A 513 -73.34 -62.21 17.20
CA SER A 513 -73.45 -61.24 18.33
C SER A 513 -72.18 -60.96 19.14
N ALA A 514 -71.86 -59.77 19.64
CA ALA A 514 -72.54 -58.47 19.69
C ALA A 514 -71.48 -57.38 20.03
N SER A 515 -71.85 -56.12 19.74
CA SER A 515 -71.63 -54.89 20.53
C SER A 515 -70.28 -54.60 21.21
N ALA A 516 -69.81 -53.36 20.98
CA ALA A 516 -69.15 -52.40 21.91
C ALA A 516 -67.93 -51.76 21.22
N SER A 517 -67.99 -50.49 20.79
CA SER A 517 -67.72 -49.29 21.61
C SER A 517 -66.33 -49.36 22.27
N ALA A 518 -65.44 -48.38 22.19
CA ALA A 518 -65.47 -47.04 21.65
C ALA A 518 -64.01 -46.58 21.54
N SER A 519 -63.80 -45.52 20.76
CA SER A 519 -63.02 -44.31 21.11
C SER A 519 -61.61 -44.52 21.68
N SER A 520 -60.56 -43.91 21.16
CA SER A 520 -60.31 -42.47 20.97
C SER A 520 -58.78 -42.40 20.79
N SER A 521 -58.13 -41.44 20.16
CA SER A 521 -58.42 -40.13 19.58
C SER A 521 -57.05 -39.70 19.03
N ALA A 522 -56.98 -39.14 17.82
CA ALA A 522 -56.68 -37.72 17.55
C ALA A 522 -55.25 -37.31 17.96
N SER A 523 -54.43 -36.59 17.20
CA SER A 523 -54.59 -35.53 16.19
C SER A 523 -53.12 -35.11 15.87
N SER A 524 -52.67 -34.41 14.83
CA SER A 524 -53.24 -33.61 13.75
C SER A 524 -52.04 -33.15 12.90
N SER A 525 -52.22 -33.07 11.57
CA SER A 525 -51.40 -32.29 10.61
C SER A 525 -51.65 -30.75 10.81
N PRO A 526 -51.26 -29.79 9.93
CA PRO A 526 -50.52 -29.86 8.66
C PRO A 526 -49.52 -28.69 8.35
N GLN A 527 -48.69 -28.95 7.33
CA GLN A 527 -48.45 -28.19 6.07
C GLN A 527 -48.95 -26.72 5.89
N GLY A 528 -48.06 -25.91 5.27
CA GLY A 528 -48.29 -24.63 4.56
C GLY A 528 -46.99 -23.81 4.59
N GLY A 529 -46.32 -23.34 3.53
CA GLY A 529 -46.73 -22.97 2.17
C GLY A 529 -46.75 -21.44 2.08
N ASP A 530 -45.78 -20.79 1.41
CA ASP A 530 -46.10 -19.56 0.66
C ASP A 530 -45.07 -19.16 -0.41
N LYS A 531 -45.63 -18.66 -1.52
CA LYS A 531 -44.99 -17.97 -2.65
C LYS A 531 -45.43 -16.52 -2.58
N SER A 532 -44.52 -15.56 -2.76
CA SER A 532 -44.70 -14.33 -3.55
C SER A 532 -43.36 -13.64 -3.71
#